data_AF-A0A969LAR1-F1
#
_entry.id   AF-A0A969LAR1-F1
#
_cell.length_a   1.000
_cell.length_b   1.000
_cell.length_c   1.000
_cell.angle_alpha   90.00
_cell.angle_beta   90.00
_cell.angle_gamma   90.00
#
_symmetry.space_group_name_H-M   'P 1'
#
loop_
_entity.id
_entity.type
_entity.pdbx_description
1 polymer ?
#
loop_
_entity_poly.entity_id
_entity_poly.type
_entity_poly.pdbx_seq_one_letter_code
_entity_poly.pdbx_strand_id
1 'polypeptide(L)'
;MPRSSYRWLLPLMPLFALVLALSMYADLLFTPVSYAQSNERCFEQTGYCISGSIRDYWEQRGGIELFGLPLSPARLQTIEQNWTGPVQWFERGRLEDHGLAGVLEGRLGAEWLDLRGETVGPPQAGLASLPGCELISETQQVVCEPFLSYWRNNGGADRFGFPLTGPRRETVGDWVGTVQYFERYRMEHHVNADGSDRVLLGRLGSDILSSYGARNRCAAEVLPDLRPGYERVPFRQTLGCPREVFSAVPGSVQPFERGRMLGVRLGEYGNYVFAFSAMPNLFQRTVAAAWAPEQPAPDLSAPADLYPPQQPFTTVWQNDSLLRSTVGWGTAPIQNATLTLQRFDMGWLLIDETANTFYAFGNTAADVVAFVRPPLAEVNGQVLLQGDPAPALGGELVVQTQSVDFYRLPGGLTAPEIRRLSAAVEEAIASGSTMMGRGLRGRVALRFEPRQTGPCAIRGLTLSSERTIRMFYEPGFDVQRIQVILAHEFIHQLQHDYYGVPAHLESDVILLEGMAVWASNPYYRDATGQPYYRAQVQQKRSTGTLLPLTTSLEADCRTGTRVSIYDQWGSFTEYLLVTYGRERFDVVYSDSTGRAAGSANYQGAYGKPLRELEAEWVTWLAQQGVLE
;
A
#
# COMPACT_ATOMS: atom_id res chain seq x y z
N MET A 1 81.57 42.00 37.44
CA MET A 1 80.10 42.18 37.47
C MET A 1 79.47 40.92 36.87
N PRO A 2 78.45 40.30 37.46
CA PRO A 2 78.43 38.84 37.49
C PRO A 2 77.49 38.17 36.49
N ARG A 3 77.75 36.86 36.35
CA ARG A 3 76.99 35.77 35.71
C ARG A 3 77.36 35.51 34.24
N SER A 4 77.44 34.28 33.74
CA SER A 4 76.89 33.03 34.25
C SER A 4 77.72 31.81 33.83
N SER A 5 77.46 30.72 34.55
CA SER A 5 78.02 29.38 34.46
C SER A 5 77.26 28.50 33.47
N TYR A 6 77.95 27.55 32.84
CA TYR A 6 77.38 26.32 32.30
C TYR A 6 78.34 25.15 32.56
N ARG A 7 77.79 24.02 33.03
CA ARG A 7 78.45 22.71 32.95
C ARG A 7 77.41 21.62 32.70
N TRP A 8 77.80 20.74 31.79
CA TRP A 8 77.06 19.64 31.19
C TRP A 8 77.12 18.35 32.03
N LEU A 9 76.15 17.45 31.81
CA LEU A 9 76.35 16.04 31.40
C LEU A 9 74.97 15.33 31.13
N LEU A 10 74.95 14.51 30.07
CA LEU A 10 73.87 13.66 29.45
C LEU A 10 73.62 12.33 30.26
N PRO A 11 72.75 11.32 29.92
CA PRO A 11 72.07 10.92 28.64
C PRO A 11 70.67 10.18 28.77
N LEU A 12 70.24 9.47 27.69
CA LEU A 12 69.16 8.44 27.50
C LEU A 12 67.82 8.85 26.81
N MET A 13 67.60 8.26 25.63
CA MET A 13 66.40 8.18 24.76
C MET A 13 65.18 7.54 25.48
N PRO A 14 63.89 7.76 25.06
CA PRO A 14 63.35 7.00 23.90
C PRO A 14 62.13 7.59 23.15
N LEU A 15 62.01 7.21 21.87
CA LEU A 15 60.82 6.61 21.25
C LEU A 15 59.41 7.24 21.44
N PHE A 16 59.27 8.52 21.77
CA PHE A 16 57.96 9.16 21.98
C PHE A 16 57.51 10.10 20.84
N ALA A 17 58.43 10.51 19.97
CA ALA A 17 58.13 11.51 18.95
C ALA A 17 57.54 10.96 17.64
N LEU A 18 57.64 9.65 17.38
CA LEU A 18 57.17 9.07 16.11
C LEU A 18 55.72 8.56 16.15
N VAL A 19 55.14 8.35 17.34
CA VAL A 19 53.73 7.91 17.50
C VAL A 19 52.75 9.09 17.43
N LEU A 20 53.19 10.30 17.82
CA LEU A 20 52.37 11.52 17.78
C LEU A 20 52.21 12.14 16.38
N ALA A 21 53.07 11.77 15.42
CA ALA A 21 52.97 12.28 14.04
C ALA A 21 52.06 11.45 13.14
N LEU A 22 51.76 10.19 13.50
CA LEU A 22 50.80 9.35 12.76
C LEU A 22 49.35 9.48 13.26
N SER A 23 49.11 10.10 14.43
CA SER A 23 47.76 10.36 14.94
C SER A 23 47.12 11.63 14.36
N MET A 24 47.88 12.54 13.76
CA MET A 24 47.34 13.77 13.13
C MET A 24 46.90 13.61 11.67
N TYR A 25 47.00 12.42 11.08
CA TYR A 25 46.51 12.12 9.73
C TYR A 25 45.34 11.13 9.68
N ALA A 26 44.88 10.62 10.84
CA ALA A 26 43.71 9.74 10.92
C ALA A 26 42.38 10.51 11.02
N ASP A 27 42.41 11.80 11.40
CA ASP A 27 41.21 12.62 11.60
C ASP A 27 40.69 13.32 10.33
N LEU A 28 41.31 13.07 9.17
CA LEU A 28 40.87 13.63 7.86
C LEU A 28 40.20 12.59 6.94
N LEU A 29 39.95 11.37 7.42
CA LEU A 29 39.22 10.32 6.66
C LEU A 29 37.91 9.86 7.30
N PHE A 30 37.49 10.48 8.40
CA PHE A 30 36.15 10.30 8.96
C PHE A 30 35.32 11.55 8.70
N THR A 31 34.85 11.73 7.47
CA THR A 31 33.59 12.45 7.31
C THR A 31 32.54 11.62 8.07
N PRO A 32 31.90 12.13 9.14
CA PRO A 32 30.73 11.45 9.67
C PRO A 32 29.78 11.29 8.49
N VAL A 33 29.42 10.04 8.17
CA VAL A 33 28.23 9.79 7.37
C VAL A 33 27.11 10.36 8.22
N SER A 34 26.67 11.57 7.89
CA SER A 34 25.39 12.08 8.34
C SER A 34 24.36 11.10 7.81
N TYR A 35 23.96 10.14 8.63
CA TYR A 35 22.68 9.49 8.44
C TYR A 35 21.67 10.63 8.40
N ALA A 36 21.10 10.89 7.22
CA ALA A 36 19.92 11.73 7.14
C ALA A 36 18.95 11.17 8.16
N GLN A 37 18.64 11.95 9.21
CA GLN A 37 17.59 11.56 10.13
C GLN A 37 16.34 11.28 9.30
N SER A 38 15.64 10.19 9.60
CA SER A 38 14.37 9.87 8.96
C SER A 38 13.54 11.16 8.88
N ASN A 39 13.11 11.53 7.67
CA ASN A 39 12.42 12.80 7.43
C ASN A 39 10.96 12.76 7.94
N GLU A 40 10.73 12.01 9.01
CA GLU A 40 9.45 11.55 9.53
C GLU A 40 9.44 11.63 11.06
N ARG A 41 8.30 12.06 11.61
CA ARG A 41 8.01 12.13 13.04
C ARG A 41 6.72 11.37 13.32
N CYS A 42 6.80 10.33 14.15
CA CYS A 42 5.67 9.47 14.49
C CYS A 42 5.11 9.78 15.87
N PHE A 43 3.80 9.63 16.04
CA PHE A 43 3.08 9.88 17.28
C PHE A 43 2.48 8.58 17.80
N GLU A 44 2.99 8.07 18.92
CA GLU A 44 2.55 6.80 19.51
C GLU A 44 1.06 6.80 19.87
N GLN A 45 0.50 7.97 20.22
CA GLN A 45 -0.90 8.12 20.64
C GLN A 45 -1.89 7.79 19.51
N THR A 46 -1.51 8.06 18.26
CA THR A 46 -2.39 7.84 17.10
C THR A 46 -1.86 6.80 16.13
N GLY A 47 -0.58 6.42 16.25
CA GLY A 47 0.10 5.49 15.35
C GLY A 47 0.44 6.09 13.98
N TYR A 48 0.20 7.39 13.78
CA TYR A 48 0.47 8.08 12.52
C TYR A 48 1.75 8.90 12.57
N CYS A 49 2.38 9.04 11.41
CA CYS A 49 3.57 9.83 11.22
C CYS A 49 3.32 11.01 10.28
N ILE A 50 4.06 12.09 10.49
CA ILE A 50 4.14 13.24 9.59
C ILE A 50 5.52 13.25 8.96
N SER A 51 5.61 13.58 7.67
CA SER A 51 6.87 13.64 6.95
C SER A 51 6.88 14.75 5.90
N GLY A 52 8.06 15.07 5.37
CA GLY A 52 8.23 16.02 4.26
C GLY A 52 7.68 17.43 4.54
N SER A 53 7.12 18.05 3.49
CA SER A 53 6.55 19.40 3.50
C SER A 53 5.49 19.59 4.59
N ILE A 54 4.62 18.59 4.81
CA ILE A 54 3.58 18.62 5.84
C ILE A 54 4.18 18.64 7.24
N ARG A 55 5.21 17.83 7.51
CA ARG A 55 5.92 17.89 8.79
C ARG A 55 6.58 19.24 8.99
N ASP A 56 7.32 19.72 7.98
CA ASP A 56 8.05 20.97 8.09
C ASP A 56 7.11 22.15 8.34
N TYR A 57 5.96 22.19 7.66
CA TYR A 57 4.90 23.17 7.91
C TYR A 57 4.31 23.03 9.31
N TRP A 58 3.94 21.81 9.73
CA TRP A 58 3.38 21.54 11.06
C TRP A 58 4.33 22.01 12.16
N GLU A 59 5.62 21.69 12.07
CA GLU A 59 6.62 22.05 13.08
C GLU A 59 6.88 23.56 13.15
N GLN A 60 6.86 24.26 12.00
CA GLN A 60 7.14 25.69 11.94
C GLN A 60 5.91 26.58 12.24
N ARG A 61 4.69 26.08 12.01
CA ARG A 61 3.46 26.91 12.02
C ARG A 61 2.56 26.71 13.23
N GLY A 62 2.96 25.89 14.20
CA GLY A 62 2.28 25.83 15.52
C GLY A 62 2.18 24.45 16.14
N GLY A 63 2.58 23.40 15.42
CA GLY A 63 2.69 22.05 15.94
C GLY A 63 1.42 21.54 16.62
N ILE A 64 1.61 20.89 17.77
CA ILE A 64 0.54 20.22 18.50
C ILE A 64 -0.52 21.18 19.03
N GLU A 65 -0.14 22.41 19.38
CA GLU A 65 -1.08 23.39 19.93
C GLU A 65 -2.09 23.88 18.88
N LEU A 66 -1.63 24.06 17.63
CA LEU A 66 -2.49 24.53 16.53
C LEU A 66 -3.24 23.38 15.86
N PHE A 67 -2.52 22.33 15.43
CA PHE A 67 -3.08 21.27 14.60
C PHE A 67 -3.53 20.07 15.42
N GLY A 68 -2.90 19.83 16.57
CA GLY A 68 -3.06 18.59 17.33
C GLY A 68 -2.30 17.41 16.75
N LEU A 69 -2.65 16.23 17.22
CA LEU A 69 -2.09 14.97 16.75
C LEU A 69 -2.59 14.62 15.33
N PRO A 70 -1.79 13.92 14.49
CA PRO A 70 -2.28 13.43 13.20
C PRO A 70 -3.34 12.34 13.42
N LEU A 71 -4.40 12.39 12.61
CA LEU A 71 -5.54 11.45 12.61
C LEU A 71 -5.54 10.52 11.40
N SER A 72 -4.64 10.72 10.44
CA SER A 72 -4.49 9.89 9.24
C SER A 72 -3.03 9.86 8.79
N PRO A 73 -2.63 8.91 7.91
CA PRO A 73 -1.45 9.12 7.07
C PRO A 73 -1.69 10.26 6.07
N ALA A 74 -0.61 10.83 5.52
CA ALA A 74 -0.71 11.67 4.34
C ALA A 74 -1.09 10.82 3.11
N ARG A 75 -2.07 11.27 2.33
CA ARG A 75 -2.57 10.55 1.15
C ARG A 75 -3.14 11.51 0.12
N LEU A 76 -3.19 11.11 -1.15
CA LEU A 76 -3.91 11.88 -2.16
C LEU A 76 -5.41 11.90 -1.84
N GLN A 77 -5.99 13.10 -1.76
CA GLN A 77 -7.42 13.29 -1.51
C GLN A 77 -7.94 14.44 -2.39
N THR A 78 -9.14 14.26 -2.96
CA THR A 78 -9.86 15.33 -3.63
C THR A 78 -10.59 16.19 -2.61
N ILE A 79 -10.29 17.49 -2.59
CA ILE A 79 -10.87 18.50 -1.69
C ILE A 79 -11.77 19.44 -2.50
N GLU A 80 -12.92 19.78 -1.93
CA GLU A 80 -13.92 20.69 -2.52
C GLU A 80 -14.31 20.32 -3.97
N GLN A 81 -14.17 19.04 -4.35
CA GLN A 81 -14.43 18.51 -5.69
C GLN A 81 -13.63 19.17 -6.84
N ASN A 82 -12.59 19.95 -6.53
CA ASN A 82 -11.91 20.80 -7.53
C ASN A 82 -10.39 20.66 -7.51
N TRP A 83 -9.80 20.15 -6.41
CA TRP A 83 -8.36 19.94 -6.32
C TRP A 83 -8.04 18.58 -5.71
N THR A 84 -6.99 17.91 -6.20
CA THR A 84 -6.50 16.65 -5.64
C THR A 84 -5.00 16.76 -5.39
N GLY A 85 -4.58 16.46 -4.17
CA GLY A 85 -3.18 16.43 -3.79
C GLY A 85 -2.96 15.76 -2.44
N PRO A 86 -1.71 15.71 -1.93
CA PRO A 86 -1.41 15.12 -0.64
C PRO A 86 -2.09 15.88 0.49
N VAL A 87 -2.85 15.16 1.30
CA VAL A 87 -3.65 15.68 2.40
C VAL A 87 -3.39 14.83 3.64
N GLN A 88 -3.22 15.50 4.77
CA GLN A 88 -3.16 14.85 6.08
C GLN A 88 -4.10 15.53 7.08
N TRP A 89 -4.87 14.71 7.79
CA TRP A 89 -5.80 15.17 8.82
C TRP A 89 -5.14 15.20 10.19
N PHE A 90 -5.47 16.23 10.96
CA PHE A 90 -5.07 16.41 12.36
C PHE A 90 -6.30 16.68 13.21
N GLU A 91 -6.16 16.64 14.54
CA GLU A 91 -7.30 16.84 15.45
C GLU A 91 -8.08 18.13 15.18
N ARG A 92 -7.37 19.23 14.90
CA ARG A 92 -7.95 20.58 14.77
C ARG A 92 -7.91 21.13 13.35
N GLY A 93 -7.11 20.53 12.46
CA GLY A 93 -6.85 21.07 11.13
C GLY A 93 -6.63 19.98 10.07
N ARG A 94 -6.53 20.43 8.82
CA ARG A 94 -6.14 19.61 7.66
C ARG A 94 -5.04 20.35 6.91
N LEU A 95 -3.93 19.68 6.64
CA LEU A 95 -2.83 20.21 5.85
C LEU A 95 -2.87 19.62 4.45
N GLU A 96 -2.71 20.48 3.46
CA GLU A 96 -2.84 20.18 2.04
C GLU A 96 -1.55 20.61 1.34
N ASP A 97 -0.81 19.70 0.74
CA ASP A 97 0.43 20.03 0.02
C ASP A 97 0.11 20.37 -1.44
N HIS A 98 0.23 21.65 -1.81
CA HIS A 98 0.02 22.15 -3.16
C HIS A 98 1.32 22.24 -3.98
N GLY A 99 2.35 21.49 -3.60
CA GLY A 99 3.63 21.40 -4.30
C GLY A 99 4.37 22.74 -4.28
N LEU A 100 4.57 23.35 -5.46
CA LEU A 100 5.26 24.65 -5.56
C LEU A 100 4.54 25.79 -4.85
N ALA A 101 3.21 25.69 -4.65
CA ALA A 101 2.44 26.67 -3.88
C ALA A 101 2.59 26.48 -2.35
N GLY A 102 3.27 25.41 -1.91
CA GLY A 102 3.50 25.09 -0.51
C GLY A 102 2.30 24.39 0.16
N VAL A 103 2.44 24.18 1.46
CA VAL A 103 1.38 23.59 2.29
C VAL A 103 0.37 24.66 2.69
N LEU A 104 -0.91 24.36 2.46
CA LEU A 104 -2.05 25.20 2.83
C LEU A 104 -2.90 24.51 3.91
N GLU A 105 -3.62 25.33 4.67
CA GLU A 105 -4.56 24.88 5.68
C GLU A 105 -5.98 24.85 5.11
N GLY A 106 -6.66 23.71 5.26
CA GLY A 106 -8.03 23.52 4.80
C GLY A 106 -9.02 24.45 5.49
N ARG A 107 -10.07 24.85 4.76
CA ARG A 107 -11.13 25.75 5.24
C ARG A 107 -12.17 25.02 6.10
N LEU A 108 -11.69 24.37 7.17
CA LEU A 108 -12.51 23.44 7.94
C LEU A 108 -13.70 24.12 8.65
N GLY A 109 -13.61 25.40 9.00
CA GLY A 109 -14.74 26.11 9.59
C GLY A 109 -15.86 26.36 8.58
N ALA A 110 -15.51 26.71 7.34
CA ALA A 110 -16.47 26.79 6.23
C ALA A 110 -17.09 25.41 5.96
N GLU A 111 -16.24 24.39 5.79
CA GLU A 111 -16.65 23.01 5.50
C GLU A 111 -17.61 22.46 6.57
N TRP A 112 -17.36 22.74 7.84
CA TRP A 112 -18.23 22.31 8.93
C TRP A 112 -19.62 22.98 8.92
N LEU A 113 -19.67 24.27 8.58
CA LEU A 113 -20.95 25.00 8.44
C LEU A 113 -21.75 24.47 7.25
N ASP A 114 -21.08 24.24 6.12
CA ASP A 114 -21.67 23.67 4.91
C ASP A 114 -22.21 22.25 5.17
N LEU A 115 -21.43 21.41 5.87
CA LEU A 115 -21.89 20.09 6.27
C LEU A 115 -23.18 20.17 7.09
N ARG A 116 -23.32 21.14 7.99
CA ARG A 116 -24.53 21.31 8.80
C ARG A 116 -25.67 22.05 8.09
N GLY A 117 -25.48 22.41 6.82
CA GLY A 117 -26.48 23.13 6.01
C GLY A 117 -26.75 24.54 6.55
N GLU A 118 -25.80 25.13 7.27
CA GLU A 118 -25.96 26.47 7.84
C GLU A 118 -25.62 27.53 6.80
N THR A 119 -26.60 28.37 6.47
CA THR A 119 -26.33 29.61 5.73
C THR A 119 -25.69 30.64 6.67
N VAL A 120 -24.52 31.14 6.31
CA VAL A 120 -23.87 32.26 7.01
C VAL A 120 -24.80 33.47 6.98
N GLY A 121 -25.33 33.85 8.15
CA GLY A 121 -26.31 34.92 8.30
C GLY A 121 -25.72 36.33 8.26
N PRO A 122 -26.55 37.37 8.05
CA PRO A 122 -26.09 38.75 8.04
C PRO A 122 -25.53 39.20 9.41
N PRO A 123 -24.71 40.26 9.46
CA PRO A 123 -24.14 40.85 10.67
C PRO A 123 -25.11 40.91 11.85
N GLN A 124 -24.63 40.56 13.04
CA GLN A 124 -25.26 41.00 14.29
C GLN A 124 -24.94 42.49 14.50
N ALA A 125 -25.64 43.37 13.77
CA ALA A 125 -25.35 44.81 13.68
C ALA A 125 -25.28 45.53 15.05
N GLY A 126 -25.92 45.00 16.09
CA GLY A 126 -25.85 45.55 17.46
C GLY A 126 -24.55 45.25 18.23
N LEU A 127 -23.74 44.26 17.81
CA LEU A 127 -22.50 43.91 18.52
C LEU A 127 -21.33 44.82 18.16
N ALA A 128 -21.30 45.38 16.95
CA ALA A 128 -20.19 46.22 16.48
C ALA A 128 -20.01 47.52 17.31
N SER A 129 -21.06 47.95 18.02
CA SER A 129 -21.03 49.12 18.91
C SER A 129 -20.58 48.81 20.34
N LEU A 130 -20.35 47.54 20.70
CA LEU A 130 -19.93 47.16 22.05
C LEU A 130 -18.40 47.37 22.23
N PRO A 131 -17.96 47.84 23.41
CA PRO A 131 -16.54 47.86 23.75
C PRO A 131 -15.92 46.45 23.65
N GLY A 132 -14.75 46.34 23.01
CA GLY A 132 -14.07 45.05 22.81
C GLY A 132 -14.58 44.22 21.64
N CYS A 133 -15.35 44.82 20.72
CA CYS A 133 -15.81 44.18 19.49
C CYS A 133 -15.30 44.93 18.26
N GLU A 134 -14.99 44.19 17.20
CA GLU A 134 -14.55 44.71 15.91
C GLU A 134 -15.41 44.12 14.78
N LEU A 135 -15.91 44.99 13.89
CA LEU A 135 -16.54 44.57 12.64
C LEU A 135 -15.48 44.28 11.58
N ILE A 136 -15.47 43.06 11.04
CA ILE A 136 -14.59 42.66 9.96
C ILE A 136 -15.27 42.92 8.62
N SER A 137 -14.69 43.82 7.83
CA SER A 137 -15.34 44.39 6.65
C SER A 137 -15.62 43.38 5.53
N GLU A 138 -14.78 42.36 5.41
CA GLU A 138 -14.76 41.38 4.33
C GLU A 138 -15.93 40.41 4.43
N THR A 139 -16.35 40.07 5.65
CA THR A 139 -17.47 39.16 5.90
C THR A 139 -18.65 39.81 6.61
N GLN A 140 -18.50 41.08 7.01
CA GLN A 140 -19.46 41.82 7.83
C GLN A 140 -19.78 41.10 9.16
N GLN A 141 -18.90 40.23 9.65
CA GLN A 141 -19.06 39.57 10.95
C GLN A 141 -18.33 40.36 12.03
N VAL A 142 -18.83 40.26 13.27
CA VAL A 142 -18.21 40.92 14.43
C VAL A 142 -17.40 39.90 15.22
N VAL A 143 -16.16 40.23 15.55
CA VAL A 143 -15.32 39.46 16.48
C VAL A 143 -15.20 40.26 17.77
N CYS A 144 -15.61 39.66 18.88
CA CYS A 144 -15.56 40.27 20.21
C CYS A 144 -14.52 39.56 21.10
N GLU A 145 -14.15 40.20 22.21
CA GLU A 145 -13.36 39.53 23.24
C GLU A 145 -14.08 38.30 23.82
N PRO A 146 -13.35 37.21 24.16
CA PRO A 146 -11.88 37.08 24.09
C PRO A 146 -11.32 36.64 22.72
N PHE A 147 -12.17 36.36 21.74
CA PHE A 147 -11.74 35.88 20.42
C PHE A 147 -10.98 36.95 19.63
N LEU A 148 -11.31 38.23 19.82
CA LEU A 148 -10.66 39.33 19.12
C LEU A 148 -9.17 39.41 19.44
N SER A 149 -8.82 39.43 20.74
CA SER A 149 -7.42 39.41 21.16
C SER A 149 -6.71 38.12 20.71
N TYR A 150 -7.36 36.97 20.82
CA TYR A 150 -6.75 35.70 20.37
C TYR A 150 -6.46 35.72 18.86
N TRP A 151 -7.43 36.10 18.04
CA TRP A 151 -7.30 36.14 16.58
C TRP A 151 -6.18 37.09 16.13
N ARG A 152 -6.17 38.33 16.65
CA ARG A 152 -5.13 39.33 16.32
C ARG A 152 -3.73 38.87 16.73
N ASN A 153 -3.58 38.34 17.93
CA ASN A 153 -2.28 37.97 18.47
C ASN A 153 -1.71 36.68 17.88
N ASN A 154 -2.52 35.88 17.19
CA ASN A 154 -2.10 34.58 16.65
C ASN A 154 -2.08 34.51 15.13
N GLY A 155 -2.10 35.64 14.42
CA GLY A 155 -1.91 35.69 12.96
C GLY A 155 -3.17 36.04 12.15
N GLY A 156 -4.27 36.39 12.80
CA GLY A 156 -5.45 36.99 12.16
C GLY A 156 -6.00 36.20 10.97
N ALA A 157 -6.38 36.92 9.91
CA ALA A 157 -6.95 36.37 8.69
C ALA A 157 -5.97 35.44 7.95
N ASP A 158 -4.67 35.75 7.97
CA ASP A 158 -3.66 34.94 7.30
C ASP A 158 -3.65 33.51 7.84
N ARG A 159 -3.86 33.35 9.15
CA ARG A 159 -3.90 32.04 9.80
C ARG A 159 -5.31 31.45 9.87
N PHE A 160 -6.24 32.13 10.52
CA PHE A 160 -7.56 31.56 10.83
C PHE A 160 -8.59 31.77 9.71
N GLY A 161 -8.30 32.67 8.78
CA GLY A 161 -9.25 33.19 7.81
C GLY A 161 -10.18 34.22 8.42
N PHE A 162 -11.11 34.71 7.61
CA PHE A 162 -12.11 35.66 8.07
C PHE A 162 -13.20 34.98 8.93
N PRO A 163 -13.81 35.71 9.88
CA PRO A 163 -14.94 35.19 10.64
C PRO A 163 -16.12 34.91 9.72
N LEU A 164 -16.70 33.71 9.84
CA LEU A 164 -17.88 33.27 9.12
C LEU A 164 -19.16 33.43 9.93
N THR A 165 -19.07 33.49 11.27
CA THR A 165 -20.21 33.73 12.14
C THR A 165 -19.90 34.85 13.13
N GLY A 166 -20.92 35.41 13.78
CA GLY A 166 -20.75 36.08 15.07
C GLY A 166 -20.49 35.06 16.20
N PRO A 167 -20.06 35.51 17.39
CA PRO A 167 -19.94 34.66 18.57
C PRO A 167 -21.32 34.16 18.99
N ARG A 168 -21.43 32.85 19.27
CA ARG A 168 -22.70 32.21 19.63
C ARG A 168 -22.48 31.11 20.66
N ARG A 169 -23.52 30.83 21.47
CA ARG A 169 -23.49 29.68 22.39
C ARG A 169 -23.86 28.41 21.63
N GLU A 170 -23.02 27.38 21.71
CA GLU A 170 -23.18 26.12 20.98
C GLU A 170 -22.82 24.93 21.89
N THR A 171 -23.46 23.78 21.64
CA THR A 171 -23.10 22.51 22.25
C THR A 171 -22.13 21.77 21.33
N VAL A 172 -20.93 21.47 21.83
CA VAL A 172 -19.88 20.72 21.14
C VAL A 172 -19.55 19.48 21.96
N GLY A 173 -19.98 18.31 21.48
CA GLY A 173 -19.93 17.09 22.28
C GLY A 173 -20.72 17.25 23.59
N ASP A 174 -20.08 16.97 24.72
CA ASP A 174 -20.69 17.11 26.05
C ASP A 174 -20.48 18.50 26.68
N TRP A 175 -19.83 19.41 25.95
CA TRP A 175 -19.53 20.77 26.41
C TRP A 175 -20.45 21.80 25.77
N VAL A 176 -20.84 22.82 26.53
CA VAL A 176 -21.61 23.97 26.04
C VAL A 176 -20.85 25.23 26.37
N GLY A 177 -20.62 26.07 25.36
CA GLY A 177 -19.96 27.35 25.57
C GLY A 177 -20.05 28.28 24.37
N THR A 178 -19.35 29.40 24.45
CA THR A 178 -19.33 30.38 23.36
C THR A 178 -18.30 29.94 22.32
N VAL A 179 -18.71 29.91 21.06
CA VAL A 179 -17.89 29.57 19.91
C VAL A 179 -18.02 30.63 18.82
N GLN A 180 -17.02 30.73 17.96
CA GLN A 180 -17.09 31.50 16.72
C GLN A 180 -16.37 30.74 15.61
N TYR A 181 -17.00 30.64 14.44
CA TYR A 181 -16.41 29.99 13.27
C TYR A 181 -15.72 31.02 12.39
N PHE A 182 -14.49 30.70 11.99
CA PHE A 182 -13.69 31.37 10.98
C PHE A 182 -13.52 30.43 9.79
N GLU A 183 -12.97 30.88 8.66
CA GLU A 183 -12.85 30.02 7.48
C GLU A 183 -12.11 28.71 7.75
N ARG A 184 -11.03 28.74 8.54
CA ARG A 184 -10.20 27.55 8.78
C ARG A 184 -10.43 26.89 10.13
N TYR A 185 -10.93 27.62 11.14
CA TYR A 185 -11.03 27.13 12.51
C TYR A 185 -12.30 27.56 13.24
N ARG A 186 -12.67 26.79 14.27
CA ARG A 186 -13.61 27.19 15.32
C ARG A 186 -12.83 27.62 16.54
N MET A 187 -13.06 28.83 17.03
CA MET A 187 -12.55 29.28 18.34
C MET A 187 -13.59 28.98 19.41
N GLU A 188 -13.14 28.50 20.57
CA GLU A 188 -13.97 28.09 21.70
C GLU A 188 -13.49 28.78 22.97
N HIS A 189 -14.39 29.44 23.69
CA HIS A 189 -14.07 30.12 24.95
C HIS A 189 -14.35 29.20 26.12
N HIS A 190 -13.28 28.70 26.75
CA HIS A 190 -13.34 27.76 27.87
C HIS A 190 -13.04 28.48 29.19
N VAL A 191 -13.97 28.40 30.14
CA VAL A 191 -13.82 28.96 31.50
C VAL A 191 -13.65 27.80 32.47
N ASN A 192 -12.55 27.79 33.23
CA ASN A 192 -12.24 26.80 34.25
C ASN A 192 -13.02 27.09 35.54
N ALA A 193 -13.09 26.10 36.44
CA ALA A 193 -13.82 26.24 37.70
C ALA A 193 -13.24 27.31 38.64
N ASP A 194 -11.96 27.66 38.50
CA ASP A 194 -11.28 28.73 39.24
C ASP A 194 -11.52 30.13 38.64
N GLY A 195 -12.33 30.24 37.58
CA GLY A 195 -12.63 31.48 36.88
C GLY A 195 -11.58 31.89 35.85
N SER A 196 -10.47 31.16 35.72
CA SER A 196 -9.52 31.39 34.63
C SER A 196 -10.14 30.96 33.30
N ASP A 197 -9.90 31.73 32.24
CA ASP A 197 -10.42 31.42 30.92
C ASP A 197 -9.33 31.31 29.86
N ARG A 198 -9.65 30.64 28.77
CA ARG A 198 -8.76 30.47 27.62
C ARG A 198 -9.57 30.31 26.34
N VAL A 199 -8.99 30.79 25.25
CA VAL A 199 -9.49 30.47 23.90
C VAL A 199 -8.73 29.25 23.40
N LEU A 200 -9.47 28.21 23.02
CA LEU A 200 -8.96 27.01 22.38
C LEU A 200 -9.48 26.91 20.95
N LEU A 201 -8.76 26.16 20.12
CA LEU A 201 -9.23 25.80 18.79
C LEU A 201 -9.97 24.47 18.88
N GLY A 202 -11.19 24.48 18.33
CA GLY A 202 -12.04 23.30 18.23
C GLY A 202 -11.43 22.21 17.37
N ARG A 203 -11.80 20.97 17.64
CA ARG A 203 -11.27 19.77 16.96
C ARG A 203 -11.98 19.53 15.63
N LEU A 204 -12.04 20.55 14.77
CA LEU A 204 -12.79 20.47 13.51
C LEU A 204 -12.28 19.37 12.57
N GLY A 205 -10.98 19.09 12.57
CA GLY A 205 -10.44 17.96 11.81
C GLY A 205 -11.02 16.62 12.29
N SER A 206 -11.13 16.42 13.61
CA SER A 206 -11.80 15.26 14.21
C SER A 206 -13.31 15.24 13.93
N ASP A 207 -13.99 16.38 14.10
CA ASP A 207 -15.45 16.51 13.96
C ASP A 207 -15.88 16.20 12.51
N ILE A 208 -15.16 16.76 11.53
CA ILE A 208 -15.39 16.53 10.10
C ILE A 208 -15.05 15.10 9.72
N LEU A 209 -13.88 14.59 10.12
CA LEU A 209 -13.48 13.20 9.80
C LEU A 209 -14.46 12.19 10.39
N SER A 210 -14.97 12.44 11.59
CA SER A 210 -16.03 11.63 12.23
C SER A 210 -17.35 11.75 11.49
N SER A 211 -17.69 12.95 10.98
CA SER A 211 -18.90 13.17 10.19
C SER A 211 -18.83 12.53 8.81
N TYR A 212 -17.65 12.48 8.20
CA TYR A 212 -17.39 11.62 7.05
C TYR A 212 -17.59 10.16 7.46
N GLY A 213 -17.01 9.68 8.56
CA GLY A 213 -17.25 8.32 9.07
C GLY A 213 -18.73 7.98 9.34
N ALA A 214 -19.51 8.93 9.85
CA ALA A 214 -20.93 8.76 10.19
C ALA A 214 -21.86 8.90 8.97
N ARG A 215 -21.56 9.79 8.01
CA ARG A 215 -22.22 9.87 6.69
C ARG A 215 -21.79 8.73 5.77
N ASN A 216 -20.62 8.13 6.02
CA ASN A 216 -20.12 6.92 5.36
C ASN A 216 -20.72 5.63 5.93
N ARG A 217 -21.80 5.69 6.72
CA ARG A 217 -22.72 4.54 6.78
C ARG A 217 -23.50 4.54 5.48
N CYS A 218 -22.93 3.86 4.51
CA CYS A 218 -23.64 3.50 3.31
C CYS A 218 -24.95 2.82 3.69
N ALA A 219 -26.05 3.24 3.04
CA ALA A 219 -27.37 2.71 3.34
C ALA A 219 -27.45 1.18 3.10
N ALA A 220 -26.65 0.68 2.16
CA ALA A 220 -26.43 -0.73 1.92
C ALA A 220 -25.04 -1.16 2.44
N GLU A 221 -24.99 -2.36 3.00
CA GLU A 221 -23.74 -3.02 3.34
C GLU A 221 -23.17 -3.78 2.14
N VAL A 222 -21.86 -4.05 2.18
CA VAL A 222 -21.25 -5.03 1.26
C VAL A 222 -21.88 -6.40 1.51
N LEU A 223 -22.39 -7.05 0.45
CA LEU A 223 -22.95 -8.38 0.51
C LEU A 223 -21.97 -9.33 1.23
N PRO A 224 -22.41 -10.14 2.21
CA PRO A 224 -21.52 -11.01 2.98
C PRO A 224 -20.58 -11.86 2.11
N ASP A 225 -21.09 -12.44 1.02
CA ASP A 225 -20.31 -13.28 0.10
C ASP A 225 -19.20 -12.51 -0.64
N LEU A 226 -19.39 -11.20 -0.83
CA LEU A 226 -18.41 -10.30 -1.46
C LEU A 226 -17.42 -9.72 -0.45
N ARG A 227 -17.71 -9.76 0.85
CA ARG A 227 -16.95 -9.06 1.89
C ARG A 227 -15.48 -9.52 2.02
N PRO A 228 -15.17 -10.83 2.05
CA PRO A 228 -13.77 -11.27 2.08
C PRO A 228 -12.98 -10.85 0.84
N GLY A 229 -13.65 -10.76 -0.30
CA GLY A 229 -13.04 -10.27 -1.53
C GLY A 229 -12.83 -8.76 -1.50
N TYR A 230 -13.84 -8.00 -1.06
CA TYR A 230 -13.81 -6.54 -0.91
C TYR A 230 -12.64 -6.07 -0.02
N GLU A 231 -12.39 -6.77 1.08
CA GLU A 231 -11.28 -6.47 1.99
C GLU A 231 -9.91 -6.60 1.33
N ARG A 232 -9.79 -7.39 0.26
CA ARG A 232 -8.56 -7.58 -0.52
C ARG A 232 -8.39 -6.59 -1.68
N VAL A 233 -9.38 -5.72 -1.93
CA VAL A 233 -9.33 -4.76 -3.05
C VAL A 233 -8.42 -3.57 -2.69
N PRO A 234 -7.32 -3.31 -3.44
CA PRO A 234 -6.38 -2.23 -3.11
C PRO A 234 -7.00 -0.84 -3.18
N PHE A 235 -7.95 -0.66 -4.10
CA PHE A 235 -8.67 0.59 -4.33
C PHE A 235 -10.05 0.62 -3.65
N ARG A 236 -10.30 -0.22 -2.62
CA ARG A 236 -11.63 -0.29 -1.97
C ARG A 236 -12.15 1.05 -1.45
N GLN A 237 -11.25 1.94 -1.04
CA GLN A 237 -11.59 3.27 -0.53
C GLN A 237 -12.17 4.20 -1.62
N THR A 238 -11.86 3.95 -2.90
CA THR A 238 -12.34 4.77 -4.03
C THR A 238 -13.63 4.25 -4.65
N LEU A 239 -14.06 3.03 -4.29
CA LEU A 239 -15.32 2.44 -4.78
C LEU A 239 -16.55 3.25 -4.34
N GLY A 240 -16.48 3.97 -3.22
CA GLY A 240 -17.60 4.68 -2.63
C GLY A 240 -18.56 3.76 -1.90
N CYS A 241 -19.84 4.13 -1.78
CA CYS A 241 -20.81 3.35 -1.05
C CYS A 241 -21.36 2.15 -1.83
N PRO A 242 -21.58 0.98 -1.19
CA PRO A 242 -22.33 -0.12 -1.78
C PRO A 242 -23.75 0.31 -2.15
N ARG A 243 -24.26 -0.25 -3.25
CA ARG A 243 -25.56 0.02 -3.85
C ARG A 243 -26.30 -1.30 -4.10
N GLU A 244 -26.92 -1.45 -5.27
CA GLU A 244 -27.78 -2.57 -5.62
C GLU A 244 -26.97 -3.88 -5.69
N VAL A 245 -27.61 -4.96 -5.23
CA VAL A 245 -27.07 -6.33 -5.25
C VAL A 245 -27.84 -7.15 -6.27
N PHE A 246 -27.12 -7.95 -7.04
CA PHE A 246 -27.67 -8.87 -8.02
C PHE A 246 -27.09 -10.27 -7.76
N SER A 247 -27.86 -11.15 -7.17
CA SER A 247 -27.41 -12.50 -6.79
C SER A 247 -27.82 -13.54 -7.81
N ALA A 248 -26.94 -14.50 -8.08
CA ALA A 248 -27.19 -15.65 -8.96
C ALA A 248 -27.74 -15.27 -10.35
N VAL A 249 -27.21 -14.21 -10.95
CA VAL A 249 -27.62 -13.74 -12.27
C VAL A 249 -27.00 -14.63 -13.35
N PRO A 250 -27.79 -15.14 -14.31
CA PRO A 250 -27.24 -15.80 -15.49
C PRO A 250 -26.37 -14.83 -16.30
N GLY A 251 -25.13 -15.25 -16.54
CA GLY A 251 -24.15 -14.51 -17.33
C GLY A 251 -23.44 -15.40 -18.32
N SER A 252 -22.50 -14.81 -19.02
CA SER A 252 -21.61 -15.51 -19.94
C SER A 252 -20.17 -15.08 -19.70
N VAL A 253 -19.22 -15.97 -19.96
CA VAL A 253 -17.80 -15.69 -19.86
C VAL A 253 -17.08 -16.22 -21.10
N GLN A 254 -16.10 -15.48 -21.61
CA GLN A 254 -15.19 -15.98 -22.63
C GLN A 254 -13.75 -15.66 -22.22
N PRO A 255 -12.85 -16.66 -22.20
CA PRO A 255 -11.43 -16.43 -21.97
C PRO A 255 -10.75 -15.92 -23.26
N PHE A 256 -9.74 -15.08 -23.10
CA PHE A 256 -8.94 -14.46 -24.15
C PHE A 256 -7.45 -14.68 -23.87
N GLU A 257 -6.61 -14.49 -24.88
CA GLU A 257 -5.15 -14.71 -24.80
C GLU A 257 -4.50 -14.03 -23.59
N ARG A 258 -4.96 -12.84 -23.23
CA ARG A 258 -4.40 -12.06 -22.11
C ARG A 258 -5.47 -11.57 -21.13
N GLY A 259 -6.60 -12.27 -21.06
CA GLY A 259 -7.72 -11.78 -20.27
C GLY A 259 -8.97 -12.65 -20.33
N ARG A 260 -10.08 -12.07 -19.89
CA ARG A 260 -11.41 -12.65 -20.01
C ARG A 260 -12.45 -11.54 -20.02
N MET A 261 -13.60 -11.82 -20.62
CA MET A 261 -14.75 -10.94 -20.54
C MET A 261 -15.94 -11.67 -19.93
N LEU A 262 -16.68 -10.97 -19.06
CA LEU A 262 -17.91 -11.43 -18.42
C LEU A 262 -19.07 -10.56 -18.90
N GLY A 263 -20.15 -11.18 -19.35
CA GLY A 263 -21.34 -10.51 -19.84
C GLY A 263 -22.53 -10.80 -18.94
N VAL A 264 -23.27 -9.76 -18.55
CA VAL A 264 -24.47 -9.88 -17.72
C VAL A 264 -25.60 -8.97 -18.20
N ARG A 265 -26.84 -9.42 -18.00
CA ARG A 265 -28.05 -8.63 -18.22
C ARG A 265 -28.74 -8.41 -16.87
N LEU A 266 -28.94 -7.15 -16.48
CA LEU A 266 -29.48 -6.77 -15.17
C LEU A 266 -30.90 -6.17 -15.28
N GLY A 267 -31.67 -6.56 -16.28
CA GLY A 267 -33.03 -6.07 -16.48
C GLY A 267 -33.07 -4.55 -16.74
N GLU A 268 -33.82 -3.81 -15.92
CA GLU A 268 -33.93 -2.35 -16.01
C GLU A 268 -32.60 -1.60 -15.82
N TYR A 269 -31.61 -2.24 -15.20
CA TYR A 269 -30.29 -1.66 -14.97
C TYR A 269 -29.36 -1.77 -16.19
N GLY A 270 -29.79 -2.46 -17.25
CA GLY A 270 -29.08 -2.57 -18.53
C GLY A 270 -28.21 -3.82 -18.69
N ASN A 271 -27.44 -3.84 -19.78
CA ASN A 271 -26.51 -4.91 -20.13
C ASN A 271 -25.07 -4.43 -19.95
N TYR A 272 -24.20 -5.27 -19.39
CA TYR A 272 -22.82 -4.93 -19.07
C TYR A 272 -21.86 -6.01 -19.55
N VAL A 273 -20.77 -5.60 -20.21
CA VAL A 273 -19.54 -6.39 -20.33
C VAL A 273 -18.55 -5.89 -19.30
N PHE A 274 -17.90 -6.81 -18.59
CA PHE A 274 -16.74 -6.56 -17.75
C PHE A 274 -15.54 -7.24 -18.39
N ALA A 275 -14.48 -6.48 -18.67
CA ALA A 275 -13.25 -7.03 -19.22
C ALA A 275 -12.11 -6.97 -18.21
N PHE A 276 -11.35 -8.06 -18.12
CA PHE A 276 -10.17 -8.18 -17.27
C PHE A 276 -8.96 -8.60 -18.12
N SER A 277 -7.80 -7.99 -17.88
CA SER A 277 -6.52 -8.43 -18.45
C SER A 277 -5.52 -8.77 -17.35
N ALA A 278 -4.75 -9.84 -17.55
CA ALA A 278 -3.79 -10.36 -16.57
C ALA A 278 -2.39 -9.73 -16.67
N MET A 279 -2.18 -8.70 -17.49
CA MET A 279 -0.87 -8.06 -17.64
C MET A 279 -0.58 -7.07 -16.50
N PRO A 280 0.63 -7.09 -15.90
CA PRO A 280 1.05 -6.02 -14.99
C PRO A 280 1.03 -4.68 -15.73
N ASN A 281 0.37 -3.67 -15.18
CA ASN A 281 0.29 -2.28 -15.66
C ASN A 281 -0.64 -2.01 -16.87
N LEU A 282 -1.42 -2.98 -17.35
CA LEU A 282 -2.48 -2.76 -18.33
C LEU A 282 -3.76 -3.46 -17.89
N PHE A 283 -4.25 -3.08 -16.70
CA PHE A 283 -5.65 -3.29 -16.39
C PHE A 283 -6.43 -2.25 -17.20
N GLN A 284 -7.29 -2.71 -18.11
CA GLN A 284 -8.24 -1.83 -18.79
C GLN A 284 -9.65 -2.29 -18.44
N ARG A 285 -10.41 -1.36 -17.88
CA ARG A 285 -11.84 -1.46 -17.66
C ARG A 285 -12.56 -0.97 -18.91
N THR A 286 -13.38 -1.82 -19.51
CA THR A 286 -14.52 -1.38 -20.33
C THR A 286 -15.77 -1.89 -19.65
N VAL A 287 -16.52 -0.99 -19.01
CA VAL A 287 -17.89 -1.24 -18.52
C VAL A 287 -18.79 -0.43 -19.42
N ALA A 288 -19.18 -1.01 -20.55
CA ALA A 288 -20.06 -0.35 -21.50
C ALA A 288 -21.51 -0.73 -21.25
N ALA A 289 -22.40 0.26 -21.32
CA ALA A 289 -23.83 0.06 -21.44
C ALA A 289 -24.20 -0.33 -22.88
N ALA A 290 -25.14 -1.26 -22.99
CA ALA A 290 -25.88 -1.63 -24.19
C ALA A 290 -25.06 -2.25 -25.35
N TRP A 291 -24.96 -3.59 -25.35
CA TRP A 291 -25.04 -4.32 -26.61
C TRP A 291 -26.52 -4.51 -26.99
N ALA A 292 -26.84 -4.40 -28.28
CA ALA A 292 -28.18 -4.73 -28.79
C ALA A 292 -28.32 -6.25 -28.92
N PRO A 293 -29.33 -6.89 -28.31
CA PRO A 293 -29.47 -8.35 -28.31
C PRO A 293 -29.68 -8.98 -29.71
N GLU A 294 -29.96 -8.15 -30.71
CA GLU A 294 -30.39 -8.57 -32.06
C GLU A 294 -29.40 -8.22 -33.17
N GLN A 295 -28.23 -7.66 -32.86
CA GLN A 295 -27.22 -7.46 -33.90
C GLN A 295 -26.55 -8.81 -34.23
N PRO A 296 -26.67 -9.32 -35.47
CA PRO A 296 -25.95 -10.53 -35.86
C PRO A 296 -24.46 -10.28 -35.66
N ALA A 297 -23.78 -11.25 -35.05
CA ALA A 297 -22.34 -11.17 -34.87
C ALA A 297 -21.71 -11.03 -36.27
N PRO A 298 -20.91 -9.98 -36.54
CA PRO A 298 -20.13 -9.92 -37.76
C PRO A 298 -19.27 -11.16 -37.90
N ASP A 299 -19.13 -11.66 -39.13
CA ASP A 299 -18.29 -12.83 -39.42
C ASP A 299 -16.82 -12.47 -39.19
N LEU A 300 -16.34 -12.77 -37.98
CA LEU A 300 -14.97 -12.57 -37.55
C LEU A 300 -14.20 -13.87 -37.76
N SER A 301 -13.22 -13.85 -38.65
CA SER A 301 -12.26 -14.93 -38.79
C SER A 301 -11.13 -14.76 -37.77
N ALA A 302 -11.08 -15.63 -36.77
CA ALA A 302 -9.98 -15.70 -35.82
C ALA A 302 -8.79 -16.48 -36.43
N PRO A 303 -7.55 -16.24 -35.94
CA PRO A 303 -6.40 -17.06 -36.32
C PRO A 303 -6.61 -18.54 -35.93
N ALA A 304 -5.79 -19.43 -36.50
CA ALA A 304 -5.84 -20.86 -36.17
C ALA A 304 -5.73 -21.09 -34.65
N ASP A 305 -6.51 -22.05 -34.14
CA ASP A 305 -6.60 -22.43 -32.71
C ASP A 305 -7.16 -21.35 -31.76
N LEU A 306 -7.68 -20.25 -32.30
CA LEU A 306 -8.34 -19.20 -31.55
C LEU A 306 -9.82 -19.08 -31.95
N TYR A 307 -10.58 -18.40 -31.11
CA TYR A 307 -12.03 -18.23 -31.24
C TYR A 307 -12.36 -16.75 -31.42
N PRO A 308 -13.28 -16.41 -32.34
CA PRO A 308 -13.79 -15.05 -32.41
C PRO A 308 -14.54 -14.69 -31.13
N PRO A 309 -14.51 -13.42 -30.69
CA PRO A 309 -15.40 -12.96 -29.64
C PRO A 309 -16.85 -13.19 -30.05
N GLN A 310 -17.63 -13.86 -29.20
CA GLN A 310 -19.06 -14.11 -29.45
C GLN A 310 -19.93 -13.08 -28.72
N GLN A 311 -21.16 -12.84 -29.17
CA GLN A 311 -22.09 -11.97 -28.45
C GLN A 311 -22.25 -12.52 -27.02
N PRO A 312 -22.08 -11.69 -25.98
CA PRO A 312 -22.15 -10.22 -26.02
C PRO A 312 -20.83 -9.45 -26.26
N PHE A 313 -19.71 -10.15 -26.38
CA PHE A 313 -18.37 -9.57 -26.38
C PHE A 313 -17.97 -8.97 -27.73
N THR A 314 -18.54 -9.46 -28.83
CA THR A 314 -18.20 -9.02 -30.19
C THR A 314 -18.28 -7.51 -30.36
N THR A 315 -19.39 -6.90 -29.94
CA THR A 315 -19.61 -5.45 -30.10
C THR A 315 -18.59 -4.62 -29.33
N VAL A 316 -18.28 -5.02 -28.09
CA VAL A 316 -17.33 -4.29 -27.23
C VAL A 316 -15.91 -4.45 -27.75
N TRP A 317 -15.52 -5.68 -28.12
CA TRP A 317 -14.20 -5.99 -28.65
C TRP A 317 -13.91 -5.28 -29.98
N GLN A 318 -14.91 -5.09 -30.83
CA GLN A 318 -14.72 -4.38 -32.10
C GLN A 318 -14.58 -2.87 -31.93
N ASN A 319 -15.38 -2.29 -31.04
CA ASN A 319 -15.47 -0.84 -30.89
C ASN A 319 -14.37 -0.26 -29.99
N ASP A 320 -13.77 -1.09 -29.13
CA ASP A 320 -12.68 -0.69 -28.24
C ASP A 320 -11.34 -1.28 -28.71
N SER A 321 -10.64 -0.50 -29.53
CA SER A 321 -9.35 -0.94 -30.11
C SER A 321 -8.28 -1.21 -29.06
N LEU A 322 -8.28 -0.47 -27.94
CA LEU A 322 -7.34 -0.65 -26.84
C LEU A 322 -7.65 -1.96 -26.11
N LEU A 323 -8.92 -2.23 -25.81
CA LEU A 323 -9.36 -3.48 -25.20
C LEU A 323 -8.93 -4.66 -26.07
N ARG A 324 -9.24 -4.59 -27.36
CA ARG A 324 -8.87 -5.62 -28.33
C ARG A 324 -7.38 -5.91 -28.35
N SER A 325 -6.53 -4.87 -28.42
CA SER A 325 -5.08 -5.05 -28.39
C SER A 325 -4.59 -5.63 -27.06
N THR A 326 -5.30 -5.31 -25.96
CA THR A 326 -4.96 -5.73 -24.61
C THR A 326 -5.29 -7.21 -24.41
N VAL A 327 -6.55 -7.62 -24.58
CA VAL A 327 -7.00 -8.99 -24.28
C VAL A 327 -6.69 -9.98 -25.39
N GLY A 328 -6.56 -9.55 -26.65
CA GLY A 328 -6.31 -10.42 -27.80
C GLY A 328 -7.56 -11.16 -28.29
N TRP A 329 -7.38 -12.33 -28.90
CA TRP A 329 -8.45 -13.21 -29.38
C TRP A 329 -8.97 -14.16 -28.30
N GLY A 330 -10.15 -14.73 -28.52
CA GLY A 330 -10.71 -15.73 -27.61
C GLY A 330 -9.90 -17.02 -27.65
N THR A 331 -9.65 -17.64 -26.50
CA THR A 331 -8.93 -18.92 -26.40
C THR A 331 -9.86 -20.12 -26.23
N ALA A 332 -11.14 -19.85 -25.98
CA ALA A 332 -12.20 -20.85 -25.95
C ALA A 332 -13.53 -20.26 -26.44
N PRO A 333 -14.52 -21.11 -26.74
CA PRO A 333 -15.91 -20.67 -26.93
C PRO A 333 -16.44 -19.97 -25.68
N ILE A 334 -17.53 -19.21 -25.87
CA ILE A 334 -18.30 -18.63 -24.76
C ILE A 334 -18.88 -19.73 -23.86
N GLN A 335 -18.87 -19.49 -22.56
CA GLN A 335 -19.36 -20.39 -21.52
C GLN A 335 -20.44 -19.70 -20.70
N ASN A 336 -21.37 -20.48 -20.15
CA ASN A 336 -22.35 -19.95 -19.19
C ASN A 336 -21.68 -19.73 -17.83
N ALA A 337 -22.08 -18.67 -17.15
CA ALA A 337 -21.62 -18.35 -15.80
C ALA A 337 -22.82 -17.97 -14.91
N THR A 338 -22.68 -18.19 -13.61
CA THR A 338 -23.59 -17.64 -12.60
C THR A 338 -22.84 -16.54 -11.85
N LEU A 339 -23.37 -15.32 -11.89
CA LEU A 339 -22.69 -14.15 -11.34
C LEU A 339 -23.43 -13.58 -10.13
N THR A 340 -22.68 -13.25 -9.08
CA THR A 340 -23.14 -12.42 -7.96
C THR A 340 -22.44 -11.07 -8.06
N LEU A 341 -23.18 -9.98 -8.16
CA LEU A 341 -22.64 -8.64 -8.34
C LEU A 341 -23.16 -7.69 -7.27
N GLN A 342 -22.35 -6.72 -6.88
CA GLN A 342 -22.81 -5.55 -6.15
C GLN A 342 -22.24 -4.29 -6.78
N ARG A 343 -23.13 -3.34 -7.08
CA ARG A 343 -22.74 -2.02 -7.56
C ARG A 343 -22.26 -1.17 -6.39
N PHE A 344 -21.30 -0.29 -6.64
CA PHE A 344 -20.86 0.77 -5.76
C PHE A 344 -21.01 2.11 -6.48
N ASP A 345 -20.90 3.24 -5.77
CA ASP A 345 -21.00 4.57 -6.39
C ASP A 345 -20.05 4.73 -7.59
N MET A 346 -18.81 4.23 -7.46
CA MET A 346 -17.74 4.41 -8.44
C MET A 346 -17.19 3.07 -8.97
N GLY A 347 -17.90 1.97 -8.80
CA GLY A 347 -17.38 0.66 -9.20
C GLY A 347 -18.33 -0.52 -9.03
N TRP A 348 -17.76 -1.72 -9.16
CA TRP A 348 -18.47 -2.99 -9.09
C TRP A 348 -17.60 -4.04 -8.39
N LEU A 349 -18.24 -4.87 -7.57
CA LEU A 349 -17.70 -6.14 -7.13
C LEU A 349 -18.49 -7.27 -7.78
N LEU A 350 -17.80 -8.32 -8.20
CA LEU A 350 -18.42 -9.47 -8.85
C LEU A 350 -17.78 -10.76 -8.35
N ILE A 351 -18.58 -11.81 -8.30
CA ILE A 351 -18.12 -13.18 -8.17
C ILE A 351 -18.70 -13.95 -9.35
N ASP A 352 -17.82 -14.59 -10.10
CA ASP A 352 -18.18 -15.72 -10.96
C ASP A 352 -18.23 -16.96 -10.07
N GLU A 353 -19.45 -17.39 -9.72
CA GLU A 353 -19.69 -18.54 -8.86
C GLU A 353 -19.29 -19.86 -9.55
N THR A 354 -19.31 -19.90 -10.88
CA THR A 354 -18.92 -21.08 -11.66
C THR A 354 -17.41 -21.27 -11.64
N ALA A 355 -16.64 -20.19 -11.81
CA ALA A 355 -15.18 -20.21 -11.75
C ALA A 355 -14.62 -19.94 -10.33
N ASN A 356 -15.50 -19.73 -9.34
CA ASN A 356 -15.15 -19.27 -8.00
C ASN A 356 -14.17 -18.08 -7.98
N THR A 357 -14.35 -17.12 -8.90
CA THR A 357 -13.40 -16.00 -9.10
C THR A 357 -14.05 -14.69 -8.68
N PHE A 358 -13.39 -13.94 -7.81
CA PHE A 358 -13.79 -12.59 -7.41
C PHE A 358 -13.14 -11.57 -8.34
N TYR A 359 -13.89 -10.51 -8.66
CA TYR A 359 -13.44 -9.37 -9.43
C TYR A 359 -13.85 -8.08 -8.71
N ALA A 360 -13.01 -7.06 -8.77
CA ALA A 360 -13.41 -5.69 -8.47
C ALA A 360 -13.00 -4.77 -9.62
N PHE A 361 -13.88 -3.82 -9.93
CA PHE A 361 -13.69 -2.79 -10.95
C PHE A 361 -13.98 -1.43 -10.32
N GLY A 362 -13.00 -0.56 -10.25
CA GLY A 362 -13.11 0.80 -9.73
C GLY A 362 -13.36 1.83 -10.83
N ASN A 363 -12.97 3.07 -10.52
CA ASN A 363 -13.30 4.21 -11.36
C ASN A 363 -12.39 4.31 -12.59
N THR A 364 -11.10 4.01 -12.43
CA THR A 364 -10.10 4.13 -13.50
C THR A 364 -9.91 2.81 -14.24
N ALA A 365 -9.23 2.86 -15.40
CA ALA A 365 -8.84 1.66 -16.14
C ALA A 365 -7.93 0.75 -15.30
N ALA A 366 -7.04 1.34 -14.49
CA ALA A 366 -6.09 0.63 -13.65
C ALA A 366 -6.71 -0.01 -12.40
N ASP A 367 -7.90 0.45 -11.98
CA ASP A 367 -8.60 -0.07 -10.80
C ASP A 367 -9.33 -1.36 -11.14
N VAL A 368 -8.59 -2.43 -11.45
CA VAL A 368 -9.18 -3.76 -11.63
C VAL A 368 -8.35 -4.80 -10.89
N VAL A 369 -9.01 -5.68 -10.16
CA VAL A 369 -8.37 -6.86 -9.56
C VAL A 369 -9.25 -8.07 -9.78
N ALA A 370 -8.62 -9.22 -10.04
CA ALA A 370 -9.29 -10.50 -10.08
C ALA A 370 -8.45 -11.53 -9.33
N PHE A 371 -9.11 -12.39 -8.55
CA PHE A 371 -8.46 -13.52 -7.90
C PHE A 371 -9.47 -14.64 -7.66
N VAL A 372 -9.00 -15.87 -7.76
CA VAL A 372 -9.79 -17.04 -7.35
C VAL A 372 -10.02 -16.96 -5.84
N ARG A 373 -11.28 -17.06 -5.40
CA ARG A 373 -11.58 -17.12 -3.97
C ARG A 373 -10.99 -18.41 -3.41
N PRO A 374 -10.32 -18.36 -2.25
CA PRO A 374 -9.92 -19.60 -1.58
C PRO A 374 -11.17 -20.44 -1.28
N PRO A 375 -11.14 -21.78 -1.48
CA PRO A 375 -12.25 -22.64 -1.09
C PRO A 375 -12.30 -22.69 0.44
N LEU A 376 -13.45 -22.35 1.06
CA LEU A 376 -13.60 -22.26 2.51
C LEU A 376 -14.62 -23.26 3.04
N ALA A 377 -14.40 -23.74 4.25
CA ALA A 377 -15.31 -24.61 4.97
C ALA A 377 -15.51 -24.10 6.41
N GLU A 378 -16.73 -24.21 6.93
CA GLU A 378 -16.98 -24.04 8.36
C GLU A 378 -16.59 -25.31 9.13
N VAL A 379 -15.66 -25.17 10.07
CA VAL A 379 -15.20 -26.23 10.96
C VAL A 379 -15.31 -25.72 12.38
N ASN A 380 -16.16 -26.35 13.20
CA ASN A 380 -16.40 -25.95 14.60
C ASN A 380 -16.75 -24.46 14.79
N GLY A 381 -17.50 -23.87 13.85
CA GLY A 381 -17.88 -22.45 13.88
C GLY A 381 -16.78 -21.48 13.43
N GLN A 382 -15.68 -21.97 12.87
CA GLN A 382 -14.64 -21.15 12.24
C GLN A 382 -14.61 -21.38 10.72
N VAL A 383 -14.46 -20.30 9.95
CA VAL A 383 -14.30 -20.38 8.49
C VAL A 383 -12.82 -20.59 8.16
N LEU A 384 -12.48 -21.79 7.68
CA LEU A 384 -11.12 -22.21 7.38
C LEU A 384 -10.94 -22.51 5.89
N LEU A 385 -9.74 -22.31 5.37
CA LEU A 385 -9.30 -22.74 4.05
C LEU A 385 -9.43 -24.28 3.95
N GLN A 386 -10.17 -24.72 2.95
CA GLN A 386 -10.34 -26.12 2.61
C GLN A 386 -9.07 -26.66 1.95
N GLY A 387 -8.78 -27.94 2.20
CA GLY A 387 -7.64 -28.65 1.64
C GLY A 387 -6.76 -29.26 2.72
N ASP A 388 -5.45 -29.27 2.51
CA ASP A 388 -4.50 -29.84 3.47
C ASP A 388 -4.60 -29.10 4.81
N PRO A 389 -4.71 -29.80 5.95
CA PRO A 389 -4.70 -29.16 7.26
C PRO A 389 -3.31 -28.59 7.57
N ALA A 390 -3.26 -27.55 8.40
CA ALA A 390 -2.00 -27.06 8.94
C ALA A 390 -1.43 -28.14 9.88
N PRO A 391 -0.13 -28.45 9.81
CA PRO A 391 0.47 -29.39 10.73
C PRO A 391 0.48 -28.83 12.14
N ALA A 392 0.30 -29.69 13.14
CA ALA A 392 0.46 -29.29 14.53
C ALA A 392 1.95 -29.11 14.85
N LEU A 393 2.33 -27.91 15.29
CA LEU A 393 3.70 -27.61 15.70
C LEU A 393 3.85 -27.61 17.22
N GLY A 394 5.06 -27.93 17.70
CA GLY A 394 5.40 -27.70 19.11
C GLY A 394 5.47 -26.21 19.43
N GLY A 395 4.92 -25.82 20.58
CA GLY A 395 4.80 -24.43 21.04
C GLY A 395 3.40 -24.12 21.55
N GLU A 396 3.16 -22.85 21.89
CA GLU A 396 1.81 -22.34 22.20
C GLU A 396 1.09 -21.97 20.90
N LEU A 397 -0.07 -22.56 20.63
CA LEU A 397 -0.99 -22.09 19.59
C LEU A 397 -1.66 -20.79 20.06
N VAL A 398 -1.41 -19.69 19.35
CA VAL A 398 -1.81 -18.34 19.76
C VAL A 398 -3.13 -17.91 19.13
N VAL A 399 -3.29 -18.15 17.84
CA VAL A 399 -4.48 -17.79 17.05
C VAL A 399 -4.54 -18.67 15.80
N GLN A 400 -5.76 -19.01 15.38
CA GLN A 400 -6.04 -19.62 14.09
C GLN A 400 -6.80 -18.62 13.23
N THR A 401 -6.37 -18.50 11.99
CA THR A 401 -6.98 -17.65 10.96
C THR A 401 -7.57 -18.52 9.86
N GLN A 402 -8.00 -17.93 8.75
CA GLN A 402 -8.57 -18.63 7.62
C GLN A 402 -7.56 -19.59 6.97
N SER A 403 -6.30 -19.20 6.87
CA SER A 403 -5.26 -19.90 6.13
C SER A 403 -4.13 -20.40 7.03
N VAL A 404 -3.97 -19.84 8.24
CA VAL A 404 -2.77 -20.05 9.07
C VAL A 404 -3.07 -20.42 10.53
N ASP A 405 -2.30 -21.37 11.05
CA ASP A 405 -2.21 -21.71 12.47
C ASP A 405 -0.94 -21.07 13.06
N PHE A 406 -1.09 -20.15 14.00
CA PHE A 406 0.03 -19.38 14.55
C PHE A 406 0.54 -19.97 15.87
N TYR A 407 1.81 -20.36 15.89
CA TYR A 407 2.50 -20.90 17.05
C TYR A 407 3.60 -19.96 17.54
N ARG A 408 3.97 -20.08 18.81
CA ARG A 408 5.18 -19.46 19.36
C ARG A 408 5.99 -20.39 20.26
N LEU A 409 7.30 -20.18 20.26
CA LEU A 409 8.21 -20.69 21.28
C LEU A 409 8.63 -19.59 22.26
N PRO A 410 9.03 -19.93 23.49
CA PRO A 410 9.64 -18.98 24.42
C PRO A 410 10.81 -18.22 23.77
N GLY A 411 10.82 -16.90 23.89
CA GLY A 411 11.83 -16.01 23.28
C GLY A 411 11.52 -15.57 21.83
N GLY A 412 10.49 -16.14 21.19
CA GLY A 412 9.88 -15.58 19.99
C GLY A 412 8.91 -14.44 20.30
N LEU A 413 8.17 -13.96 19.28
CA LEU A 413 7.14 -12.93 19.46
C LEU A 413 6.10 -13.28 20.54
N THR A 414 5.54 -12.26 21.17
CA THR A 414 4.48 -12.41 22.16
C THR A 414 3.13 -12.71 21.52
N ALA A 415 2.24 -13.35 22.28
CA ALA A 415 0.88 -13.66 21.80
C ALA A 415 0.09 -12.40 21.34
N PRO A 416 0.16 -11.24 22.04
CA PRO A 416 -0.46 -10.01 21.54
C PRO A 416 0.13 -9.48 20.23
N GLU A 417 1.44 -9.58 20.02
CA GLU A 417 2.09 -9.18 18.76
C GLU A 417 1.63 -10.07 17.60
N ILE A 418 1.59 -11.39 17.83
CA ILE A 418 1.12 -12.36 16.82
C ILE A 418 -0.35 -12.10 16.46
N ARG A 419 -1.22 -11.83 17.44
CA ARG A 419 -2.63 -11.48 17.17
C ARG A 419 -2.80 -10.19 16.39
N ARG A 420 -1.93 -9.19 16.58
CA ARG A 420 -1.95 -7.96 15.76
C ARG A 420 -1.49 -8.22 14.33
N LEU A 421 -0.56 -9.15 14.13
CA LEU A 421 -0.01 -9.50 12.82
C LEU A 421 -0.96 -10.39 12.01
N SER A 422 -1.82 -11.19 12.65
CA SER A 422 -2.54 -12.28 11.99
C SER A 422 -3.46 -11.84 10.83
N ALA A 423 -4.10 -10.67 10.93
CA ALA A 423 -4.90 -10.14 9.83
C ALA A 423 -4.03 -9.67 8.64
N ALA A 424 -2.90 -9.03 8.93
CA ALA A 424 -1.94 -8.56 7.93
C ALA A 424 -1.27 -9.72 7.15
N VAL A 425 -1.18 -10.89 7.77
CA VAL A 425 -0.68 -12.13 7.15
C VAL A 425 -1.67 -12.68 6.14
N GLU A 426 -2.96 -12.69 6.46
CA GLU A 426 -3.99 -13.11 5.49
C GLU A 426 -4.02 -12.19 4.28
N GLU A 427 -3.83 -10.88 4.48
CA GLU A 427 -3.66 -9.93 3.39
C GLU A 427 -2.44 -10.27 2.52
N ALA A 428 -1.32 -10.64 3.14
CA ALA A 428 -0.11 -11.04 2.42
C ALA A 428 -0.31 -12.31 1.60
N ILE A 429 -0.97 -13.33 2.15
CA ILE A 429 -1.33 -14.56 1.43
C ILE A 429 -2.26 -14.22 0.27
N ALA A 430 -3.25 -13.37 0.51
CA ALA A 430 -4.19 -12.92 -0.50
C ALA A 430 -3.50 -12.21 -1.67
N SER A 431 -2.61 -11.26 -1.38
CA SER A 431 -1.85 -10.49 -2.35
C SER A 431 -0.89 -11.39 -3.14
N GLY A 432 -0.14 -12.24 -2.44
CA GLY A 432 0.74 -13.24 -3.06
C GLY A 432 -0.03 -14.22 -3.95
N SER A 433 -1.21 -14.67 -3.53
CA SER A 433 -2.07 -15.56 -4.33
C SER A 433 -2.53 -14.90 -5.63
N THR A 434 -2.82 -13.59 -5.59
CA THR A 434 -3.14 -12.81 -6.79
C THR A 434 -1.94 -12.74 -7.73
N MET A 435 -0.75 -12.40 -7.22
CA MET A 435 0.50 -12.33 -8.00
C MET A 435 0.87 -13.69 -8.61
N MET A 436 0.67 -14.76 -7.85
CA MET A 436 0.94 -16.13 -8.27
C MET A 436 -0.12 -16.70 -9.22
N GLY A 437 -1.32 -16.09 -9.27
CA GLY A 437 -2.47 -16.56 -10.05
C GLY A 437 -3.18 -17.78 -9.44
N ARG A 438 -2.78 -18.21 -8.24
CA ARG A 438 -3.36 -19.35 -7.51
C ARG A 438 -3.14 -19.17 -6.01
N GLY A 439 -4.11 -19.62 -5.22
CA GLY A 439 -4.01 -19.64 -3.76
C GLY A 439 -3.36 -20.90 -3.20
N LEU A 440 -3.20 -20.93 -1.88
CA LEU A 440 -2.78 -22.11 -1.13
C LEU A 440 -3.72 -23.29 -1.37
N ARG A 441 -3.18 -24.51 -1.45
CA ARG A 441 -3.97 -25.76 -1.52
C ARG A 441 -4.47 -26.26 -0.15
N GLY A 442 -4.10 -25.57 0.92
CA GLY A 442 -4.43 -25.94 2.29
C GLY A 442 -3.82 -24.96 3.28
N ARG A 443 -4.10 -25.17 4.56
CA ARG A 443 -3.60 -24.30 5.63
C ARG A 443 -2.10 -24.48 5.86
N VAL A 444 -1.48 -23.49 6.49
CA VAL A 444 -0.04 -23.44 6.78
C VAL A 444 0.15 -23.24 8.28
N ALA A 445 1.13 -23.92 8.87
CA ALA A 445 1.53 -23.63 10.24
C ALA A 445 2.68 -22.63 10.26
N LEU A 446 2.55 -21.56 11.04
CA LEU A 446 3.54 -20.50 11.17
C LEU A 446 4.02 -20.44 12.61
N ARG A 447 5.33 -20.60 12.86
CA ARG A 447 5.90 -20.54 14.20
C ARG A 447 6.90 -19.40 14.37
N PHE A 448 6.70 -18.60 15.40
CA PHE A 448 7.66 -17.59 15.86
C PHE A 448 8.63 -18.18 16.88
N GLU A 449 9.92 -18.06 16.58
CA GLU A 449 11.04 -18.61 17.33
C GLU A 449 12.02 -17.50 17.73
N PRO A 450 12.87 -17.74 18.75
CA PRO A 450 13.92 -16.79 19.11
C PRO A 450 14.78 -16.39 17.92
N ARG A 451 15.20 -15.13 17.89
CA ARG A 451 16.08 -14.63 16.83
C ARG A 451 17.34 -15.47 16.73
N GLN A 452 17.77 -15.76 15.50
CA GLN A 452 19.10 -16.32 15.26
C GLN A 452 20.17 -15.23 15.36
N THR A 453 21.39 -15.62 15.69
CA THR A 453 22.55 -14.73 15.76
C THR A 453 23.69 -15.26 14.90
N GLY A 454 24.56 -14.37 14.43
CA GLY A 454 25.69 -14.71 13.55
C GLY A 454 25.56 -14.17 12.13
N PRO A 455 26.62 -14.26 11.32
CA PRO A 455 26.73 -13.61 10.02
C PRO A 455 25.73 -14.14 8.96
N CYS A 456 25.28 -15.40 9.10
CA CYS A 456 24.32 -16.03 8.19
C CYS A 456 22.91 -16.18 8.81
N ALA A 457 22.59 -15.46 9.88
CA ALA A 457 21.29 -15.58 10.53
C ALA A 457 20.14 -15.28 9.55
N ILE A 458 19.18 -16.21 9.47
CA ILE A 458 17.97 -16.05 8.65
C ILE A 458 16.83 -15.48 9.50
N ARG A 459 15.85 -14.86 8.83
CA ARG A 459 14.69 -14.23 9.47
C ARG A 459 13.39 -15.00 9.23
N GLY A 460 13.32 -15.71 8.10
CA GLY A 460 12.27 -16.63 7.74
C GLY A 460 12.88 -17.92 7.18
N LEU A 461 12.11 -19.00 7.23
CA LEU A 461 12.39 -20.26 6.57
C LEU A 461 11.07 -20.96 6.26
N THR A 462 10.87 -21.27 4.99
CA THR A 462 9.74 -22.07 4.54
C THR A 462 10.14 -23.52 4.29
N LEU A 463 9.54 -24.43 5.04
CA LEU A 463 9.58 -25.88 4.82
C LEU A 463 8.33 -26.25 4.03
N SER A 464 8.35 -25.98 2.71
CA SER A 464 7.14 -25.98 1.88
C SER A 464 6.47 -27.36 1.74
N SER A 465 7.26 -28.43 1.75
CA SER A 465 6.75 -29.82 1.78
C SER A 465 6.12 -30.20 3.11
N GLU A 466 6.46 -29.51 4.20
CA GLU A 466 5.86 -29.68 5.53
C GLU A 466 4.72 -28.68 5.78
N ARG A 467 4.41 -27.78 4.84
CA ARG A 467 3.46 -26.66 5.04
C ARG A 467 3.75 -25.84 6.31
N THR A 468 5.03 -25.64 6.59
CA THR A 468 5.50 -24.98 7.82
C THR A 468 6.40 -23.80 7.49
N ILE A 469 6.10 -22.65 8.09
CA ILE A 469 6.94 -21.44 8.03
C ILE A 469 7.47 -21.14 9.43
N ARG A 470 8.77 -20.85 9.53
CA ARG A 470 9.45 -20.50 10.78
C ARG A 470 10.01 -19.09 10.69
N MET A 471 9.68 -18.25 11.66
CA MET A 471 10.11 -16.84 11.72
C MET A 471 10.96 -16.60 12.97
N PHE A 472 12.11 -15.94 12.82
CA PHE A 472 13.12 -15.78 13.88
C PHE A 472 13.19 -14.32 14.36
N TYR A 473 12.29 -13.96 15.29
CA TYR A 473 12.13 -12.61 15.82
C TYR A 473 11.94 -12.63 17.34
N GLU A 474 12.58 -11.68 18.02
CA GLU A 474 12.37 -11.46 19.46
C GLU A 474 11.17 -10.49 19.69
N PRO A 475 10.61 -10.40 20.90
CA PRO A 475 9.59 -9.40 21.22
C PRO A 475 10.04 -7.96 20.94
N GLY A 476 9.10 -7.09 20.56
CA GLY A 476 9.35 -5.66 20.31
C GLY A 476 9.85 -5.32 18.90
N PHE A 477 9.93 -6.30 17.99
CA PHE A 477 10.27 -6.05 16.59
C PHE A 477 9.13 -5.35 15.82
N ASP A 478 9.52 -4.52 14.85
CA ASP A 478 8.61 -3.83 13.94
C ASP A 478 7.81 -4.83 13.07
N VAL A 479 6.49 -4.77 13.21
CA VAL A 479 5.50 -5.63 12.54
C VAL A 479 5.58 -5.50 11.02
N GLN A 480 5.82 -4.30 10.49
CA GLN A 480 5.90 -4.09 9.03
C GLN A 480 7.11 -4.83 8.44
N ARG A 481 8.26 -4.80 9.14
CA ARG A 481 9.46 -5.53 8.73
C ARG A 481 9.27 -7.05 8.78
N ILE A 482 8.47 -7.54 9.73
CA ILE A 482 8.11 -8.96 9.81
C ILE A 482 7.23 -9.34 8.62
N GLN A 483 6.24 -8.50 8.29
CA GLN A 483 5.30 -8.75 7.21
C GLN A 483 5.98 -8.88 5.84
N VAL A 484 7.01 -8.07 5.54
CA VAL A 484 7.78 -8.17 4.29
C VAL A 484 8.42 -9.55 4.13
N ILE A 485 9.16 -10.01 5.15
CA ILE A 485 9.83 -11.31 5.12
C ILE A 485 8.80 -12.42 5.08
N LEU A 486 7.73 -12.30 5.88
CA LEU A 486 6.69 -13.31 5.93
C LEU A 486 5.96 -13.43 4.59
N ALA A 487 5.69 -12.32 3.90
CA ALA A 487 5.09 -12.34 2.57
C ALA A 487 5.98 -13.13 1.58
N HIS A 488 7.30 -12.90 1.61
CA HIS A 488 8.28 -13.66 0.83
C HIS A 488 8.21 -15.16 1.13
N GLU A 489 8.22 -15.55 2.41
CA GLU A 489 8.13 -16.95 2.83
C GLU A 489 6.83 -17.63 2.35
N PHE A 490 5.69 -16.93 2.40
CA PHE A 490 4.45 -17.46 1.86
C PHE A 490 4.49 -17.68 0.34
N ILE A 491 5.27 -16.89 -0.41
CA ILE A 491 5.44 -17.16 -1.85
C ILE A 491 6.10 -18.52 -2.06
N HIS A 492 7.04 -18.96 -1.23
CA HIS A 492 7.61 -20.31 -1.36
C HIS A 492 6.57 -21.40 -1.16
N GLN A 493 5.65 -21.23 -0.20
CA GLN A 493 4.54 -22.17 -0.05
C GLN A 493 3.60 -22.12 -1.27
N LEU A 494 3.30 -20.93 -1.79
CA LEU A 494 2.46 -20.78 -2.98
C LEU A 494 3.12 -21.38 -4.22
N GLN A 495 4.43 -21.25 -4.39
CA GLN A 495 5.19 -21.89 -5.47
C GLN A 495 5.09 -23.41 -5.38
N HIS A 496 5.27 -23.99 -4.19
CA HIS A 496 5.09 -25.42 -3.98
C HIS A 496 3.66 -25.88 -4.31
N ASP A 497 2.67 -25.09 -3.90
CA ASP A 497 1.26 -25.31 -4.18
C ASP A 497 0.88 -25.01 -5.65
N TYR A 498 1.69 -24.26 -6.39
CA TYR A 498 1.48 -23.99 -7.80
C TYR A 498 2.13 -25.07 -8.68
N TYR A 499 3.45 -25.24 -8.57
CA TYR A 499 4.27 -26.08 -9.45
C TYR A 499 4.31 -27.56 -9.03
N GLY A 500 3.99 -27.86 -7.77
CA GLY A 500 4.09 -29.22 -7.23
C GLY A 500 5.51 -29.57 -6.78
N VAL A 501 5.61 -30.72 -6.10
CA VAL A 501 6.83 -31.12 -5.36
C VAL A 501 8.08 -31.21 -6.25
N PRO A 502 8.08 -31.91 -7.41
CA PRO A 502 9.30 -32.11 -8.18
C PRO A 502 9.86 -30.79 -8.71
N ALA A 503 9.04 -30.03 -9.44
CA ALA A 503 9.44 -28.74 -10.00
C ALA A 503 9.84 -27.73 -8.93
N HIS A 504 9.11 -27.65 -7.81
CA HIS A 504 9.45 -26.71 -6.76
C HIS A 504 10.77 -27.04 -6.07
N LEU A 505 11.08 -28.31 -5.81
CA LEU A 505 12.33 -28.69 -5.12
C LEU A 505 13.56 -28.58 -6.03
N GLU A 506 13.37 -28.74 -7.34
CA GLU A 506 14.45 -28.70 -8.33
C GLU A 506 14.61 -27.33 -9.02
N SER A 507 13.72 -26.36 -8.75
CA SER A 507 13.75 -25.07 -9.45
C SER A 507 15.05 -24.30 -9.21
N ASP A 508 15.55 -23.71 -10.30
CA ASP A 508 16.68 -22.78 -10.30
C ASP A 508 16.49 -21.69 -9.23
N VAL A 509 17.51 -21.48 -8.39
CA VAL A 509 17.43 -20.50 -7.30
C VAL A 509 17.16 -19.07 -7.80
N ILE A 510 17.59 -18.73 -9.01
CA ILE A 510 17.27 -17.45 -9.65
C ILE A 510 15.75 -17.27 -9.75
N LEU A 511 15.05 -18.31 -10.21
CA LEU A 511 13.61 -18.29 -10.44
C LEU A 511 12.83 -18.48 -9.14
N LEU A 512 13.30 -19.36 -8.26
CA LEU A 512 12.71 -19.62 -6.95
C LEU A 512 12.65 -18.32 -6.12
N GLU A 513 13.81 -17.70 -5.92
CA GLU A 513 13.95 -16.55 -5.05
C GLU A 513 13.52 -15.26 -5.74
N GLY A 514 13.79 -15.13 -7.05
CA GLY A 514 13.34 -14.00 -7.84
C GLY A 514 11.82 -13.88 -7.88
N MET A 515 11.10 -14.99 -8.06
CA MET A 515 9.64 -14.97 -8.01
C MET A 515 9.10 -14.68 -6.62
N ALA A 516 9.79 -15.10 -5.54
CA ALA A 516 9.42 -14.74 -4.17
C ALA A 516 9.55 -13.23 -3.91
N VAL A 517 10.68 -12.62 -4.30
CA VAL A 517 10.90 -11.16 -4.22
C VAL A 517 9.92 -10.38 -5.10
N TRP A 518 9.69 -10.85 -6.33
CA TRP A 518 8.77 -10.20 -7.25
C TRP A 518 7.33 -10.24 -6.74
N ALA A 519 6.84 -11.39 -6.27
CA ALA A 519 5.45 -11.55 -5.83
C ALA A 519 5.19 -10.92 -4.45
N SER A 520 6.21 -10.73 -3.60
CA SER A 520 6.08 -10.04 -2.32
C SER A 520 6.19 -8.51 -2.44
N ASN A 521 6.40 -7.96 -3.64
CA ASN A 521 6.61 -6.53 -3.87
C ASN A 521 5.51 -5.59 -3.33
N PRO A 522 4.22 -5.97 -3.21
CA PRO A 522 3.21 -5.08 -2.64
C PRO A 522 3.53 -4.62 -1.22
N TYR A 523 4.36 -5.36 -0.49
CA TYR A 523 4.77 -5.05 0.88
C TYR A 523 6.12 -4.34 0.98
N TYR A 524 6.88 -4.28 -0.11
CA TYR A 524 8.24 -3.74 -0.09
C TYR A 524 8.44 -2.69 -1.19
N ARG A 525 7.98 -1.49 -0.88
CA ARG A 525 7.99 -0.32 -1.76
C ARG A 525 8.75 0.83 -1.13
N ASP A 526 9.33 1.68 -1.96
CA ASP A 526 9.96 2.92 -1.53
C ASP A 526 8.93 4.04 -1.30
N ALA A 527 9.40 5.23 -0.91
CA ALA A 527 8.56 6.39 -0.64
C ALA A 527 7.76 6.89 -1.86
N THR A 528 8.16 6.51 -3.08
CA THR A 528 7.45 6.84 -4.32
C THR A 528 6.41 5.78 -4.71
N GLY A 529 6.33 4.69 -3.94
CA GLY A 529 5.46 3.56 -4.22
C GLY A 529 6.03 2.57 -5.25
N GLN A 530 7.27 2.74 -5.71
CA GLN A 530 7.93 1.76 -6.59
C GLN A 530 8.41 0.54 -5.80
N PRO A 531 8.42 -0.68 -6.39
CA PRO A 531 9.05 -1.83 -5.77
C PRO A 531 10.50 -1.55 -5.41
N TYR A 532 10.88 -1.83 -4.16
CA TYR A 532 12.20 -1.47 -3.64
C TYR A 532 13.36 -2.08 -4.45
N TYR A 533 13.20 -3.34 -4.90
CA TYR A 533 14.22 -4.01 -5.72
C TYR A 533 14.49 -3.25 -7.03
N ARG A 534 13.50 -2.56 -7.63
CA ARG A 534 13.71 -1.78 -8.87
C ARG A 534 14.64 -0.60 -8.61
N ALA A 535 14.40 0.16 -7.54
CA ALA A 535 15.24 1.29 -7.16
C ALA A 535 16.69 0.85 -6.90
N GLN A 536 16.86 -0.25 -6.16
CA GLN A 536 18.18 -0.80 -5.82
C GLN A 536 18.94 -1.29 -7.05
N VAL A 537 18.27 -2.03 -7.94
CA VAL A 537 18.88 -2.54 -9.17
C VAL A 537 19.25 -1.40 -10.12
N GLN A 538 18.43 -0.36 -10.24
CA GLN A 538 18.76 0.81 -11.05
C GLN A 538 19.97 1.58 -10.51
N GLN A 539 20.06 1.74 -9.19
CA GLN A 539 21.23 2.34 -8.57
C GLN A 539 22.50 1.51 -8.81
N LYS A 540 22.40 0.17 -8.71
CA LYS A 540 23.54 -0.73 -8.99
C LYS A 540 23.96 -0.70 -10.45
N ARG A 541 23.00 -0.64 -11.36
CA ARG A 541 23.25 -0.45 -12.79
C ARG A 541 23.99 0.85 -13.05
N SER A 542 23.52 1.98 -12.50
CA SER A 542 24.13 3.30 -12.73
C SER A 542 25.55 3.42 -12.16
N THR A 543 25.83 2.68 -11.09
CA THR A 543 27.17 2.62 -10.45
C THR A 543 28.06 1.51 -11.02
N GLY A 544 27.57 0.68 -11.94
CA GLY A 544 28.34 -0.44 -12.50
C GLY A 544 28.65 -1.56 -11.50
N THR A 545 27.80 -1.73 -10.48
CA THR A 545 27.99 -2.68 -9.36
C THR A 545 27.00 -3.86 -9.39
N LEU A 546 26.40 -4.13 -10.54
CA LEU A 546 25.57 -5.32 -10.73
C LEU A 546 26.43 -6.59 -10.55
N LEU A 547 25.85 -7.59 -9.89
CA LEU A 547 26.46 -8.91 -9.75
C LEU A 547 25.99 -9.83 -10.89
N PRO A 548 26.80 -10.80 -11.35
CA PRO A 548 26.32 -11.83 -12.28
C PRO A 548 25.10 -12.56 -11.70
N LEU A 549 24.08 -12.84 -12.51
CA LEU A 549 22.88 -13.56 -12.03
C LEU A 549 23.21 -14.96 -11.48
N THR A 550 24.33 -15.56 -11.90
CA THR A 550 24.82 -16.86 -11.40
C THR A 550 25.63 -16.77 -10.11
N THR A 551 25.57 -15.65 -9.39
CA THR A 551 26.28 -15.48 -8.11
C THR A 551 25.79 -16.52 -7.09
N SER A 552 26.73 -17.29 -6.50
CA SER A 552 26.40 -18.33 -5.52
C SER A 552 26.13 -17.73 -4.14
N LEU A 553 24.97 -18.09 -3.56
CA LEU A 553 24.60 -17.73 -2.19
C LEU A 553 25.34 -18.53 -1.13
N GLU A 554 25.77 -19.76 -1.44
CA GLU A 554 26.47 -20.63 -0.49
C GLU A 554 27.90 -20.16 -0.21
N ALA A 555 28.52 -19.47 -1.18
CA ALA A 555 29.89 -18.97 -1.06
C ALA A 555 29.98 -17.64 -0.28
N ASP A 556 28.90 -16.86 -0.18
CA ASP A 556 28.89 -15.56 0.50
C ASP A 556 27.53 -15.26 1.17
N CYS A 557 27.36 -15.77 2.40
CA CYS A 557 26.15 -15.53 3.20
C CYS A 557 26.06 -14.10 3.78
N ARG A 558 27.01 -13.20 3.46
CA ARG A 558 27.01 -11.82 3.98
C ARG A 558 25.79 -11.06 3.46
N THR A 559 25.20 -10.25 4.33
CA THR A 559 23.93 -9.57 4.07
C THR A 559 23.95 -8.67 2.83
N GLY A 560 25.07 -8.00 2.52
CA GLY A 560 25.18 -7.08 1.38
C GLY A 560 25.09 -7.76 0.00
N THR A 561 25.92 -8.77 -0.26
CA THR A 561 25.91 -9.56 -1.51
C THR A 561 24.57 -10.28 -1.67
N ARG A 562 24.09 -10.88 -0.58
CA ARG A 562 22.81 -11.59 -0.55
C ARG A 562 21.65 -10.67 -0.93
N VAL A 563 21.45 -9.55 -0.23
CA VAL A 563 20.36 -8.59 -0.55
C VAL A 563 20.47 -8.13 -2.01
N SER A 564 21.68 -7.83 -2.47
CA SER A 564 21.92 -7.38 -3.85
C SER A 564 21.47 -8.41 -4.89
N ILE A 565 21.77 -9.69 -4.68
CA ILE A 565 21.43 -10.72 -5.67
C ILE A 565 19.93 -11.04 -5.65
N TYR A 566 19.28 -11.00 -4.48
CA TYR A 566 17.82 -11.14 -4.35
C TYR A 566 17.08 -10.04 -5.12
N ASP A 567 17.49 -8.77 -4.95
CA ASP A 567 16.89 -7.65 -5.68
C ASP A 567 17.04 -7.81 -7.19
N GLN A 568 18.22 -8.26 -7.65
CA GLN A 568 18.47 -8.53 -9.08
C GLN A 568 17.63 -9.69 -9.61
N TRP A 569 17.50 -10.79 -8.87
CA TRP A 569 16.66 -11.92 -9.27
C TRP A 569 15.18 -11.56 -9.31
N GLY A 570 14.71 -10.72 -8.39
CA GLY A 570 13.36 -10.13 -8.42
C GLY A 570 13.13 -9.31 -9.67
N SER A 571 14.07 -8.42 -9.99
CA SER A 571 14.00 -7.61 -11.22
C SER A 571 14.12 -8.43 -12.51
N PHE A 572 14.97 -9.47 -12.52
CA PHE A 572 15.10 -10.34 -13.67
C PHE A 572 13.84 -11.17 -13.91
N THR A 573 13.23 -11.68 -12.83
CA THR A 573 11.93 -12.35 -12.88
C THR A 573 10.86 -11.44 -13.46
N GLU A 574 10.82 -10.19 -13.02
CA GLU A 574 9.93 -9.19 -13.58
C GLU A 574 10.13 -9.00 -15.09
N TYR A 575 11.37 -8.84 -15.54
CA TYR A 575 11.69 -8.74 -16.97
C TYR A 575 11.18 -9.95 -17.75
N LEU A 576 11.38 -11.17 -17.25
CA LEU A 576 10.92 -12.39 -17.91
C LEU A 576 9.39 -12.41 -18.02
N LEU A 577 8.69 -12.09 -16.93
CA LEU A 577 7.23 -12.07 -16.88
C LEU A 577 6.63 -11.00 -17.79
N VAL A 578 7.20 -9.80 -17.80
CA VAL A 578 6.72 -8.66 -18.61
C VAL A 578 7.01 -8.87 -20.09
N THR A 579 8.19 -9.40 -20.44
CA THR A 579 8.65 -9.50 -21.83
C THR A 579 8.13 -10.74 -22.53
N TYR A 580 8.08 -11.88 -21.82
CA TYR A 580 7.80 -13.19 -22.40
C TYR A 580 6.50 -13.83 -21.90
N GLY A 581 5.85 -13.23 -20.90
CA GLY A 581 4.59 -13.72 -20.35
C GLY A 581 4.74 -14.87 -19.35
N ARG A 582 3.67 -15.09 -18.58
CA ARG A 582 3.64 -16.07 -17.48
C ARG A 582 3.78 -17.52 -17.96
N GLU A 583 3.17 -17.88 -19.08
CA GLU A 583 3.21 -19.26 -19.60
C GLU A 583 4.66 -19.73 -19.86
N ARG A 584 5.49 -18.88 -20.47
CA ARG A 584 6.90 -19.21 -20.69
C ARG A 584 7.70 -19.22 -19.39
N PHE A 585 7.35 -18.35 -18.45
CA PHE A 585 7.96 -18.37 -17.12
C PHE A 585 7.68 -19.68 -16.38
N ASP A 586 6.44 -20.18 -16.43
CA ASP A 586 6.08 -21.44 -15.77
C ASP A 586 6.81 -22.64 -16.38
N VAL A 587 7.03 -22.62 -17.71
CA VAL A 587 7.85 -23.63 -18.42
C VAL A 587 9.29 -23.61 -17.91
N VAL A 588 9.96 -22.45 -17.88
CA VAL A 588 11.37 -22.40 -17.44
C VAL A 588 11.52 -22.74 -15.95
N TYR A 589 10.55 -22.36 -15.11
CA TYR A 589 10.56 -22.72 -13.69
C TYR A 589 10.52 -24.24 -13.50
N SER A 590 9.70 -24.92 -14.28
CA SER A 590 9.50 -26.37 -14.18
C SER A 590 10.56 -27.20 -14.89
N ASP A 591 11.27 -26.63 -15.87
CA ASP A 591 12.37 -27.27 -16.61
C ASP A 591 13.73 -26.88 -16.02
N SER A 592 13.90 -27.18 -14.73
CA SER A 592 15.14 -26.95 -13.97
C SER A 592 15.81 -28.27 -13.61
N THR A 593 17.15 -28.27 -13.57
CA THR A 593 17.94 -29.47 -13.24
C THR A 593 18.44 -29.50 -11.79
N GLY A 594 18.04 -28.53 -10.96
CA GLY A 594 18.39 -28.44 -9.54
C GLY A 594 18.50 -27.01 -9.01
N ARG A 595 18.86 -26.84 -7.74
CA ARG A 595 18.94 -25.53 -7.07
C ARG A 595 20.07 -24.59 -7.51
N ALA A 596 21.02 -25.06 -8.32
CA ALA A 596 22.13 -24.23 -8.74
C ALA A 596 21.65 -23.03 -9.58
N ALA A 597 22.27 -21.85 -9.40
CA ALA A 597 21.92 -20.67 -10.18
C ALA A 597 22.23 -20.89 -11.67
N GLY A 598 21.23 -20.75 -12.52
CA GLY A 598 21.33 -21.00 -13.96
C GLY A 598 21.11 -22.46 -14.37
N SER A 599 20.52 -23.28 -13.52
CA SER A 599 20.19 -24.69 -13.79
C SER A 599 18.96 -24.90 -14.69
N ALA A 600 18.16 -23.85 -14.91
CA ALA A 600 16.98 -23.92 -15.76
C ALA A 600 17.32 -23.93 -17.25
N ASN A 601 16.44 -24.56 -18.03
CA ASN A 601 16.56 -24.62 -19.49
C ASN A 601 16.07 -23.32 -20.16
N TYR A 602 16.78 -22.22 -19.90
CA TYR A 602 16.49 -20.91 -20.51
C TYR A 602 16.47 -20.97 -22.04
N GLN A 603 17.38 -21.77 -22.63
CA GLN A 603 17.46 -21.96 -24.07
C GLN A 603 16.18 -22.61 -24.62
N GLY A 604 15.64 -23.62 -23.94
CA GLY A 604 14.40 -24.28 -24.34
C GLY A 604 13.18 -23.36 -24.20
N ALA A 605 13.08 -22.61 -23.10
CA ALA A 605 11.92 -21.78 -22.82
C ALA A 605 11.88 -20.47 -23.63
N TYR A 606 13.04 -19.85 -23.88
CA TYR A 606 13.13 -18.52 -24.48
C TYR A 606 13.86 -18.49 -25.82
N GLY A 607 14.44 -19.61 -26.26
CA GLY A 607 15.29 -19.65 -27.46
C GLY A 607 16.66 -18.99 -27.26
N LYS A 608 17.01 -18.62 -26.03
CA LYS A 608 18.22 -17.86 -25.68
C LYS A 608 18.89 -18.41 -24.43
N PRO A 609 20.22 -18.43 -24.33
CA PRO A 609 20.90 -18.83 -23.10
C PRO A 609 20.78 -17.74 -22.03
N LEU A 610 20.93 -18.10 -20.75
CA LEU A 610 20.83 -17.16 -19.62
C LEU A 610 21.69 -15.90 -19.79
N ARG A 611 22.93 -16.03 -20.29
CA ARG A 611 23.83 -14.88 -20.48
C ARG A 611 23.25 -13.82 -21.43
N GLU A 612 22.47 -14.24 -22.42
CA GLU A 612 21.89 -13.34 -23.41
C GLU A 612 20.66 -12.65 -22.81
N LEU A 613 19.82 -13.41 -22.08
CA LEU A 613 18.71 -12.86 -21.31
C LEU A 613 19.18 -11.86 -20.24
N GLU A 614 20.31 -12.13 -19.58
CA GLU A 614 20.93 -11.21 -18.61
C GLU A 614 21.34 -9.89 -19.28
N ALA A 615 21.96 -9.94 -20.46
CA ALA A 615 22.34 -8.74 -21.21
C ALA A 615 21.10 -7.95 -21.71
N GLU A 616 20.05 -8.65 -22.12
CA GLU A 616 18.78 -8.03 -22.51
C GLU A 616 18.07 -7.38 -21.33
N TRP A 617 18.06 -8.03 -20.17
CA TRP A 617 17.52 -7.46 -18.94
C TRP A 617 18.25 -6.18 -18.53
N VAL A 618 19.60 -6.16 -18.59
CA VAL A 618 20.37 -4.93 -18.33
C VAL A 618 20.02 -3.80 -19.31
N THR A 619 19.70 -4.15 -20.55
CA THR A 619 19.22 -3.18 -21.55
C THR A 619 17.80 -2.71 -21.26
N TRP A 620 16.90 -3.62 -20.86
CA TRP A 620 15.53 -3.33 -20.45
C TRP A 620 15.48 -2.37 -19.26
N LEU A 621 16.37 -2.54 -18.28
CA LEU A 621 16.54 -1.60 -17.17
C LEU A 621 16.91 -0.19 -17.66
N ALA A 622 17.68 -0.06 -18.74
CA ALA A 622 18.03 1.25 -19.31
C ALA A 622 16.83 1.99 -19.89
N GLN A 623 15.87 1.27 -20.46
CA GLN A 623 14.69 1.83 -21.12
C GLN A 623 13.61 2.26 -20.12
N GLN A 624 13.57 1.62 -18.94
CA GLN A 624 12.63 1.96 -17.86
C GLN A 624 12.84 3.36 -17.28
N GLY A 625 14.02 3.97 -17.42
CA GLY A 625 14.32 5.33 -16.96
C GLY A 625 13.97 6.46 -17.94
N VAL A 626 13.28 6.14 -19.06
CA VAL A 626 12.97 7.09 -20.15
C VAL A 626 11.46 7.34 -20.30
N LEU A 627 10.64 6.70 -19.45
CA LEU A 627 9.19 6.87 -19.41
C LEU A 627 8.77 7.33 -18.00
N GLU A 628 9.09 8.60 -17.69
CA GLU A 628 8.38 9.38 -16.66
C GLU A 628 7.66 10.55 -17.32
#